data_AF-A0A453KU35-F1
#
_entry.id   AF-A0A453KU35-F1
#
_cell.length_a   1.000
_cell.length_b   1.000
_cell.length_c   1.000
_cell.angle_alpha   90.00
_cell.angle_beta   90.00
_cell.angle_gamma   90.00
#
_symmetry.space_group_name_H-M   'P 1'
#
loop_
_entity.id
_entity.type
_entity.pdbx_description
1 polymer ?
#
loop_
_entity_poly.entity_id
_entity_poly.type
_entity_poly.pdbx_seq_one_letter_code
_entity_poly.pdbx_strand_id
1 'polypeptide(L)'
;VVVPGNPPLGCSPTMLTSRSGPNTTEYDPMGCLIDVNRVATVHNSRLRAAVVSLRGRYPRATIILADFYSPIIKILRNPSHYGKDSLVALVCTPIDLCFLRRGQPLSCLGILLQG
;
A
#
# COMPACT_ATOMS: atom_id res chain seq x y z
N VAL A 1 -3.01 13.78 -19.57
CA VAL A 1 -3.78 12.77 -18.79
C VAL A 1 -2.82 12.00 -17.91
N VAL A 2 -3.13 11.86 -16.63
CA VAL A 2 -2.36 11.01 -15.71
C VAL A 2 -3.17 9.78 -15.40
N VAL A 3 -2.55 8.61 -15.51
CA VAL A 3 -3.16 7.31 -15.26
C VAL A 3 -2.48 6.71 -14.03
N PRO A 4 -3.16 6.60 -12.89
CA PRO A 4 -2.56 6.05 -11.67
C PRO A 4 -2.46 4.53 -11.75
N GLY A 5 -1.31 3.97 -11.38
CA GLY A 5 -1.17 2.55 -11.05
C GLY A 5 -1.64 2.26 -9.63
N ASN A 6 -2.00 1.00 -9.38
CA ASN A 6 -2.41 0.54 -8.05
C ASN A 6 -1.23 0.56 -7.07
N PRO A 7 -1.42 1.07 -5.84
CA PRO A 7 -0.42 0.97 -4.77
C PRO A 7 -0.29 -0.49 -4.25
N PRO A 8 0.68 -0.79 -3.38
CA PRO A 8 0.81 -2.13 -2.78
C PRO A 8 -0.26 -2.30 -1.69
N LEU A 9 -1.50 -2.58 -2.11
CA LEU A 9 -2.65 -2.67 -1.21
C LEU A 9 -2.49 -3.77 -0.15
N GLY A 10 -1.66 -4.78 -0.37
CA GLY A 10 -1.36 -5.80 0.63
C GLY A 10 -0.64 -5.26 1.86
N CYS A 11 -0.08 -4.06 1.77
CA CYS A 11 0.53 -3.35 2.90
C CYS A 11 -0.42 -2.35 3.58
N SER A 12 -1.67 -2.23 3.12
CA SER A 12 -2.65 -1.29 3.68
C SER A 12 -3.13 -1.77 5.06
N PRO A 13 -3.20 -0.89 6.08
CA PRO A 13 -3.77 -1.24 7.39
C PRO A 13 -5.16 -1.86 7.30
N THR A 14 -6.02 -1.35 6.41
CA THR A 14 -7.37 -1.89 6.20
C THR A 14 -7.35 -3.32 5.67
N MET A 15 -6.45 -3.62 4.72
CA MET A 15 -6.30 -4.98 4.17
C MET A 15 -5.70 -5.94 5.20
N LEU A 16 -4.70 -5.49 5.96
CA LEU A 16 -4.08 -6.29 7.02
C LEU A 16 -5.05 -6.58 8.17
N THR A 17 -5.91 -5.63 8.53
CA THR A 17 -6.93 -5.80 9.57
C THR A 17 -8.04 -6.74 9.11
N SER A 18 -8.55 -6.56 7.88
CA SER A 18 -9.65 -7.38 7.35
C SER A 18 -9.25 -8.82 7.03
N ARG A 19 -7.96 -9.07 6.75
CA ARG A 19 -7.41 -10.41 6.47
C ARG A 19 -6.49 -10.91 7.58
N SER A 20 -6.64 -10.39 8.79
CA SER A 20 -5.89 -10.89 9.93
C SER A 20 -6.23 -12.36 10.19
N GLY A 21 -5.21 -13.21 10.26
CA GLY A 21 -5.36 -14.63 10.51
C GLY A 21 -4.06 -15.23 11.06
N PRO A 22 -4.10 -16.45 11.62
CA PRO A 22 -2.93 -17.06 12.25
C PRO A 22 -1.87 -17.52 11.23
N ASN A 23 -2.22 -17.56 9.94
CA ASN A 23 -1.37 -18.06 8.89
C ASN A 23 -0.30 -17.03 8.48
N THR A 24 0.91 -17.19 9.00
CA THR A 24 2.04 -16.29 8.69
C THR A 24 2.57 -16.43 7.26
N THR A 25 2.19 -17.48 6.53
CA THR A 25 2.67 -17.74 5.15
C THR A 25 2.03 -16.82 4.11
N GLU A 26 0.96 -16.12 4.45
CA GLU A 26 0.26 -15.19 3.56
C GLU A 26 0.99 -13.83 3.41
N TYR A 27 1.99 -13.60 4.26
CA TYR A 27 2.71 -12.34 4.37
C TYR A 27 4.13 -12.46 3.83
N ASP A 28 4.61 -11.40 3.19
CA ASP A 28 6.00 -11.27 2.80
C ASP A 28 6.90 -10.87 3.99
N PRO A 29 8.24 -10.82 3.85
CA PRO A 29 9.14 -10.40 4.93
C PRO A 29 8.96 -8.95 5.43
N MET A 30 8.16 -8.13 4.74
CA MET A 30 7.78 -6.78 5.17
C MET A 30 6.44 -6.78 5.93
N GLY A 31 5.72 -7.91 5.97
CA GLY A 31 4.41 -8.03 6.61
C GLY A 31 3.25 -7.66 5.70
N CYS A 32 3.45 -7.64 4.38
CA CYS A 32 2.39 -7.34 3.42
C CYS A 32 1.78 -8.62 2.85
N LEU A 33 0.46 -8.61 2.59
CA LEU A 33 -0.25 -9.73 1.98
C LEU A 33 0.23 -10.01 0.54
N ILE A 34 0.81 -11.19 0.31
CA ILE A 34 1.44 -11.58 -0.95
C ILE A 34 0.43 -11.55 -2.10
N ASP A 35 -0.71 -12.22 -1.93
CA ASP A 35 -1.71 -12.34 -3.00
C ASP A 35 -2.36 -11.01 -3.36
N VAL A 36 -2.57 -10.14 -2.38
CA VAL A 36 -3.14 -8.79 -2.62
C VAL A 36 -2.15 -7.95 -3.43
N ASN A 37 -0.86 -7.98 -3.07
CA ASN A 37 0.17 -7.29 -3.82
C ASN A 37 0.36 -7.88 -5.23
N ARG A 38 0.18 -9.20 -5.40
CA ARG A 38 0.23 -9.86 -6.72
C ARG A 38 -0.84 -9.33 -7.67
N VAL A 39 -2.06 -9.06 -7.19
CA VAL A 39 -3.10 -8.44 -8.01
C VAL A 39 -2.67 -7.05 -8.49
N ALA A 40 -2.08 -6.23 -7.61
CA ALA A 40 -1.60 -4.90 -7.96
C ALA A 40 -0.46 -4.95 -9.01
N THR A 41 0.51 -5.85 -8.85
CA THR A 41 1.64 -5.96 -9.80
C THR A 41 1.20 -6.45 -11.18
N VAL A 42 0.30 -7.43 -11.25
CA VAL A 42 -0.26 -7.92 -12.52
C VAL A 42 -1.12 -6.85 -13.19
N HIS A 43 -1.94 -6.11 -12.43
CA HIS A 43 -2.71 -5.00 -12.99
C HIS A 43 -1.79 -3.91 -13.56
N ASN A 44 -0.79 -3.48 -12.78
CA ASN A 44 0.11 -2.40 -13.17
C ASN A 44 0.98 -2.75 -14.40
N SER A 45 1.35 -4.02 -14.59
CA SER A 45 2.09 -4.45 -15.79
C SER A 45 1.22 -4.33 -17.05
N ARG A 46 -0.05 -4.75 -16.98
CA ARG A 46 -1.04 -4.60 -18.06
C ARG A 46 -1.34 -3.12 -18.33
N LEU A 47 -1.52 -2.32 -17.28
CA LEU A 47 -1.77 -0.89 -17.38
C LEU A 47 -0.61 -0.17 -18.09
N ARG A 48 0.64 -0.52 -17.74
CA ARG A 48 1.83 0.04 -18.40
C ARG A 48 1.84 -0.27 -19.90
N ALA A 49 1.55 -1.51 -20.28
CA ALA A 49 1.47 -1.91 -21.68
C ALA A 49 0.36 -1.14 -22.43
N ALA A 50 -0.81 -0.97 -21.82
CA ALA A 50 -1.91 -0.19 -22.39
C ALA A 50 -1.53 1.30 -22.57
N VAL A 51 -0.87 1.91 -21.59
CA VAL A 51 -0.39 3.30 -21.68
C VAL A 51 0.63 3.47 -22.80
N VAL A 52 1.56 2.51 -23.00
CA VAL A 52 2.51 2.54 -24.12
C VAL A 52 1.78 2.51 -25.46
N SER A 53 0.79 1.63 -25.61
CA SER A 53 -0.04 1.56 -26.82
C SER A 53 -0.80 2.87 -27.08
N LEU A 54 -1.42 3.45 -26.04
CA LEU A 54 -2.15 4.72 -26.16
C LEU A 54 -1.25 5.89 -26.56
N ARG A 55 -0.02 5.96 -26.04
CA ARG A 55 0.95 6.99 -26.44
C ARG A 55 1.28 6.91 -27.94
N GLY A 56 1.39 5.71 -28.49
CA GLY A 56 1.58 5.50 -29.92
C GLY A 56 0.36 5.91 -30.74
N ARG A 57 -0.86 5.61 -30.26
CA ARG A 57 -2.11 5.94 -30.95
C ARG A 57 -2.46 7.43 -30.92
N TYR A 58 -2.06 8.14 -29.86
CA TYR A 58 -2.39 9.54 -29.63
C TYR A 58 -1.13 10.39 -29.43
N PRO A 59 -0.32 10.62 -30.47
CA PRO A 59 0.98 11.29 -30.34
C PRO A 59 0.89 12.76 -29.89
N ARG A 60 -0.27 13.41 -30.09
CA ARG A 60 -0.53 14.77 -29.59
C ARG A 60 -0.97 14.83 -28.12
N ALA A 61 -1.30 13.69 -27.52
CA ALA A 61 -1.72 13.62 -26.13
C ALA A 61 -0.55 13.24 -25.23
N THR A 62 -0.33 14.02 -24.17
CA THR A 62 0.61 13.64 -23.10
C THR A 62 -0.09 12.71 -22.11
N ILE A 63 0.29 11.44 -22.12
CA ILE A 63 -0.25 10.40 -21.22
C ILE A 63 0.87 9.97 -20.28
N ILE A 64 0.69 10.14 -18.98
CA ILE A 64 1.70 9.83 -17.95
C ILE A 64 1.16 8.71 -17.07
N LEU A 65 1.94 7.64 -16.89
CA LEU A 65 1.67 6.62 -15.88
C LEU A 65 2.26 7.09 -14.55
N ALA A 66 1.44 7.19 -13.51
CA ALA A 66 1.90 7.46 -12.15
C ALA A 66 2.13 6.14 -11.41
N ASP A 67 3.39 5.83 -11.09
CA ASP A 67 3.77 4.64 -10.34
C ASP A 67 3.66 4.91 -8.83
N PHE A 68 2.56 4.47 -8.23
CA PHE A 68 2.38 4.50 -6.78
C PHE A 68 2.95 3.26 -6.08
N TYR A 69 3.28 2.19 -6.81
CA TYR A 69 3.72 0.94 -6.20
C TYR A 69 5.15 1.06 -5.67
N SER A 70 6.07 1.42 -6.56
CA SER A 70 7.51 1.41 -6.26
C SER A 70 7.92 2.39 -5.15
N PRO A 71 7.44 3.65 -5.13
CA PRO A 71 7.80 4.61 -4.08
C PRO A 71 7.33 4.15 -2.70
N ILE A 72 6.10 3.63 -2.60
CA ILE A 72 5.55 3.14 -1.33
C ILE A 72 6.37 1.94 -0.83
N ILE A 73 6.66 0.95 -1.68
CA ILE A 73 7.53 -0.16 -1.31
C ILE A 73 8.92 0.32 -0.86
N LYS A 74 9.49 1.33 -1.51
CA LYS A 74 10.80 1.89 -1.12
C LYS A 74 10.76 2.51 0.27
N ILE A 75 9.70 3.24 0.60
CA ILE A 75 9.49 3.80 1.94
C ILE A 75 9.33 2.67 2.96
N LEU A 76 8.49 1.68 2.67
CA LEU A 76 8.23 0.55 3.56
C LEU A 76 9.49 -0.28 3.85
N ARG A 77 10.41 -0.39 2.88
CA ARG A 77 11.69 -1.09 3.06
C ARG A 77 12.68 -0.35 3.95
N ASN A 78 12.62 0.98 3.98
CA ASN A 78 13.59 1.80 4.71
C ASN A 78 12.92 3.00 5.40
N PRO A 79 11.99 2.78 6.37
CA PRO A 79 11.31 3.86 7.10
C PRO A 79 12.24 4.94 7.61
N SER A 80 13.35 4.53 8.25
CA SER A 80 14.25 5.44 8.95
C SER A 80 14.88 6.48 8.04
N HIS A 81 15.09 6.15 6.76
CA HIS A 81 15.56 7.10 5.76
C HIS A 81 14.51 8.17 5.39
N TYR A 82 13.23 7.86 5.53
CA TYR A 82 12.13 8.76 5.17
C TYR A 82 11.51 9.47 6.39
N GLY A 83 11.82 9.02 7.60
CA GLY A 83 11.34 9.57 8.88
C GLY A 83 10.69 8.47 9.74
N LYS A 84 10.86 8.55 11.07
CA LYS A 84 10.27 7.57 12.01
C LYS A 84 8.73 7.52 11.96
N ASP A 85 8.11 8.61 11.49
CA ASP A 85 6.65 8.75 11.39
C ASP A 85 6.07 8.29 10.03
N SER A 86 6.91 7.95 9.06
CA SER A 86 6.48 7.67 7.68
C SER A 86 5.71 6.35 7.50
N LEU A 87 5.64 5.51 8.54
CA LEU A 87 5.11 4.16 8.43
C LEU A 87 3.88 3.88 9.32
N VAL A 88 3.45 4.83 10.16
CA VAL A 88 2.43 4.55 11.19
C VAL A 88 1.27 5.55 11.23
N ALA A 89 1.23 6.55 10.33
CA ALA A 89 0.09 7.47 10.23
C ALA A 89 -0.72 7.23 8.94
N LEU A 90 -1.35 6.06 8.83
CA LEU A 90 -2.50 5.84 7.94
C LEU A 90 -3.67 5.33 8.79
N VAL A 91 -3.98 6.12 9.82
CA VAL A 91 -5.17 5.96 10.66
C VAL A 91 -6.12 7.09 10.26
N CYS A 92 -6.98 6.81 9.29
CA CYS A 92 -8.18 7.61 9.05
C CYS A 92 -9.41 6.74 9.33
N THR A 93 -9.61 6.39 10.60
CA THR A 93 -10.97 6.24 11.14
C THR A 93 -11.07 7.16 12.36
N PRO A 94 -12.22 7.80 12.61
CA PRO A 94 -12.34 8.87 13.61
C PRO A 94 -12.27 8.41 15.08
N ILE A 95 -12.00 7.13 15.38
CA ILE A 95 -12.24 6.57 16.73
C ILE A 95 -11.04 5.85 17.37
N ASP A 96 -10.06 5.31 16.61
CA ASP A 96 -8.98 4.53 17.22
C ASP A 96 -7.60 4.86 16.64
N LEU A 97 -6.65 5.32 17.46
CA LEU A 97 -5.23 5.37 17.11
C LEU A 97 -4.69 3.94 17.05
N CYS A 98 -4.74 3.34 15.86
CA CYS A 98 -4.16 2.02 15.62
C CYS A 98 -2.71 2.12 15.18
N PHE A 99 -1.80 1.64 16.02
CA PHE A 99 -0.38 1.50 15.71
C PHE A 99 -0.15 0.12 15.09
N LEU A 100 0.38 0.08 13.88
CA LEU A 100 0.91 -1.14 13.28
C LEU A 100 2.41 -1.21 13.55
N ARG A 101 2.83 -2.10 14.46
CA ARG A 101 4.24 -2.44 14.67
C ARG A 101 4.60 -3.70 13.87
N ARG A 102 5.79 -3.71 13.29
CA ARG A 102 6.30 -4.84 12.51
C ARG A 102 6.34 -6.11 13.37
N GLY A 103 5.67 -7.18 12.92
CA GLY A 103 5.64 -8.47 13.61
C GLY A 103 4.75 -8.53 14.85
N GLN A 104 3.89 -7.54 15.08
CA GLN A 104 2.90 -7.55 16.16
C GLN A 104 1.48 -7.41 15.58
N PRO A 105 0.45 -7.98 16.25
CA PRO A 105 -0.93 -7.71 15.90
C PRO A 105 -1.23 -6.22 16.02
N LEU A 106 -2.17 -5.74 15.20
CA LEU A 106 -2.64 -4.36 15.21
C LEU A 106 -2.95 -3.92 16.64
N SER A 107 -2.21 -2.92 17.13
CA SER A 107 -2.36 -2.43 18.49
C SER A 107 -3.12 -1.11 18.44
N CYS A 108 -4.43 -1.19 18.63
CA CYS A 108 -5.27 0.00 18.78
C CYS A 108 -5.20 0.48 20.22
N LEU A 109 -4.65 1.69 20.42
CA LEU A 109 -4.77 2.36 21.70
C LEU A 109 -6.21 2.87 21.78
N GLY A 110 -7.10 2.07 22.34
CA GLY A 110 -8.42 2.55 22.71
C GLY A 110 -8.23 3.71 23.68
N ILE A 111 -8.62 4.92 23.27
CA ILE A 111 -8.81 6.00 24.23
C ILE A 111 -9.98 5.51 25.09
N LEU A 112 -9.67 4.96 26.27
CA LEU A 112 -10.65 4.87 27.34
C LEU A 112 -11.15 6.30 27.55
N LEU A 113 -12.33 6.61 27.01
CA LEU A 113 -13.14 7.71 27.52
C LEU A 113 -13.44 7.30 28.96
N GLN A 114 -12.61 7.78 29.90
CA GLN A 114 -12.96 7.82 31.31
C GLN A 114 -14.18 8.75 31.40
N GLY A 115 -15.34 8.14 31.56
CA GLY A 115 -16.53 8.76 32.15
C GLY A 115 -16.67 8.29 33.59
#